data_AF-A0A8J5XH95-F1
#
_entry.id   AF-A0A8J5XH95-F1
#
_cell.length_a   1.000
_cell.length_b   1.000
_cell.length_c   1.000
_cell.angle_alpha   90.00
_cell.angle_beta   90.00
_cell.angle_gamma   90.00
#
_symmetry.space_group_name_H-M   'P 1'
#
loop_
_entity.id
_entity.type
_entity.pdbx_description
1 polymer ?
#
loop_
_entity_poly.entity_id
_entity_poly.type
_entity_poly.pdbx_seq_one_letter_code
_entity_poly.pdbx_strand_id
1 'polypeptide(L)'
;MALLLCRVVDRVGNRARSRALSIVNADESMPYLKVYHTLNLALIGVTPFAFVAPPPLAFPIDVFVSVAFPLHAHIGMNAVISDYAKKFLGKNAVQPARFGMLGVTAITTLGLLKLTFTGAGVIGTIKSLWKPAKK
;
A
#
# COMPACT_ATOMS: atom_id res chain seq x y z
N MET A 1 31.46 25.57 -20.45
CA MET A 1 30.06 25.22 -20.80
C MET A 1 29.80 23.71 -20.84
N ALA A 2 30.70 22.89 -21.40
CA ALA A 2 30.53 21.44 -21.50
C ALA A 2 30.38 20.68 -20.15
N LEU A 3 31.14 21.06 -19.11
CA LEU A 3 31.04 20.45 -17.77
C LEU A 3 29.68 20.71 -17.07
N LEU A 4 29.02 21.82 -17.42
CA LEU A 4 27.72 22.20 -16.87
C LEU A 4 26.59 21.39 -17.53
N LEU A 5 26.69 21.16 -18.84
CA LEU A 5 25.79 20.29 -19.59
C LEU A 5 25.92 18.84 -19.14
N CYS A 6 27.13 18.32 -18.97
CA CYS A 6 27.36 16.96 -18.47
C CYS A 6 26.75 16.77 -17.06
N ARG A 7 26.97 17.71 -16.14
CA ARG A 7 26.35 17.69 -14.79
C ARG A 7 24.83 17.86 -14.79
N VAL A 8 24.24 18.47 -15.81
CA VAL A 8 22.78 18.56 -15.97
C VAL A 8 22.22 17.26 -16.51
N VAL A 9 22.86 16.68 -17.54
CA VAL A 9 22.49 15.37 -18.10
C VAL A 9 22.64 14.26 -17.05
N ASP A 10 23.73 14.25 -16.29
CA ASP A 10 23.93 13.30 -15.18
C ASP A 10 22.88 13.51 -14.07
N ARG A 11 22.53 14.76 -13.72
CA ARG A 11 21.44 15.03 -12.75
C ARG A 11 20.06 14.64 -13.27
N VAL A 12 19.82 14.71 -14.57
CA VAL A 12 18.56 14.29 -15.20
C VAL A 12 18.51 12.77 -15.26
N GLY A 13 19.60 12.11 -15.64
CA GLY A 13 19.74 10.65 -15.67
C GLY A 13 19.60 10.02 -14.29
N ASN A 14 20.25 10.58 -13.26
CA ASN A 14 20.10 10.09 -11.88
C ASN A 14 18.70 10.34 -11.32
N ARG A 15 18.04 11.46 -11.64
CA ARG A 15 16.64 11.72 -11.24
C ARG A 15 15.65 10.78 -11.90
N ALA A 16 15.86 10.45 -13.17
CA ALA A 16 15.04 9.47 -13.89
C ALA A 16 15.20 8.06 -13.29
N ARG A 17 16.42 7.67 -12.90
CA ARG A 17 16.72 6.37 -12.30
C ARG A 17 16.19 6.23 -10.86
N SER A 18 16.30 7.27 -10.02
CA SER A 18 15.72 7.28 -8.66
C SER A 18 14.18 7.31 -8.62
N ARG A 19 13.53 7.80 -9.69
CA ARG A 19 12.06 7.79 -9.82
C ARG A 19 11.48 6.44 -10.25
N ALA A 20 12.31 5.54 -10.78
CA ALA A 20 11.80 4.32 -11.41
C ALA A 20 11.15 3.35 -10.41
N LEU A 21 11.60 3.30 -9.15
CA LEU A 21 11.11 2.39 -8.10
C LEU A 21 11.32 2.95 -6.68
N SER A 22 10.67 4.08 -6.36
CA SER A 22 10.68 4.60 -4.99
C SER A 22 9.39 4.23 -4.27
N ILE A 23 9.46 3.32 -3.29
CA ILE A 23 8.30 2.95 -2.46
C ILE A 23 7.72 4.15 -1.70
N VAL A 24 8.58 5.11 -1.32
CA VAL A 24 8.16 6.35 -0.64
C VAL A 24 7.36 7.26 -1.58
N ASN A 25 7.68 7.26 -2.87
CA ASN A 25 7.00 8.07 -3.90
C ASN A 25 6.19 7.15 -4.82
N ALA A 26 5.38 6.28 -4.23
CA ALA A 26 4.71 5.20 -4.97
C ALA A 26 3.68 5.69 -6.02
N ASP A 27 3.20 6.93 -5.90
CA ASP A 27 2.26 7.56 -6.83
C ASP A 27 2.93 8.13 -8.10
N GLU A 28 4.25 8.35 -8.09
CA GLU A 28 4.95 9.02 -9.20
C GLU A 28 5.36 8.08 -10.35
N SER A 29 5.28 6.75 -10.16
CA SER A 29 5.81 5.79 -11.13
C SER A 29 4.72 4.94 -11.79
N MET A 30 4.83 4.75 -13.11
CA MET A 30 3.93 3.89 -13.89
C MET A 30 3.87 2.43 -13.39
N PRO A 31 4.98 1.79 -12.95
CA PRO A 31 4.90 0.44 -12.40
C PRO A 31 4.01 0.32 -11.17
N TYR A 32 4.12 1.24 -10.20
CA TYR A 32 3.28 1.20 -9.01
C TYR A 32 1.80 1.49 -9.31
N LEU A 33 1.49 2.36 -10.28
CA LEU A 33 0.12 2.55 -10.73
C LEU A 33 -0.47 1.29 -11.38
N LYS A 34 0.32 0.54 -12.16
CA LYS A 34 -0.12 -0.77 -12.67
C LYS A 34 -0.39 -1.75 -11.53
N VAL A 35 0.50 -1.83 -10.55
CA VAL A 35 0.29 -2.66 -9.34
C VAL A 35 -0.99 -2.26 -8.62
N TYR A 36 -1.23 -0.96 -8.44
CA TYR A 36 -2.43 -0.43 -7.80
C TYR A 36 -3.71 -0.88 -8.52
N HIS A 37 -3.79 -0.71 -9.85
CA HIS A 37 -4.96 -1.14 -10.61
C HIS A 37 -5.15 -2.66 -10.60
N THR A 38 -4.08 -3.44 -10.68
CA THR A 38 -4.15 -4.91 -10.56
C THR A 38 -4.66 -5.31 -9.17
N LEU A 39 -4.17 -4.66 -8.10
CA LEU A 39 -4.65 -4.90 -6.75
C LEU A 39 -6.12 -4.51 -6.59
N ASN A 40 -6.59 -3.42 -7.21
CA ASN A 40 -8.01 -3.06 -7.19
C ASN A 40 -8.87 -4.18 -7.77
N LEU A 41 -8.52 -4.68 -8.96
CA LEU A 41 -9.26 -5.75 -9.61
C LEU A 41 -9.20 -7.05 -8.80
N ALA A 42 -8.02 -7.38 -8.25
CA ALA A 42 -7.86 -8.57 -7.41
C ALA A 42 -8.69 -8.47 -6.13
N LEU A 43 -8.68 -7.33 -5.44
CA LEU A 43 -9.46 -7.11 -4.22
C LEU A 43 -10.96 -7.14 -4.49
N ILE A 44 -11.44 -6.57 -5.60
CA ILE A 44 -12.85 -6.66 -6.01
C ILE A 44 -13.29 -8.12 -6.15
N GLY A 45 -12.46 -8.99 -6.74
CA GLY A 45 -12.77 -10.42 -6.87
C GLY A 45 -12.64 -11.19 -5.54
N VAL A 46 -11.60 -10.89 -4.78
CA VAL A 46 -11.31 -11.59 -3.51
C VAL A 46 -12.33 -11.26 -2.43
N THR A 47 -12.84 -10.02 -2.35
CA THR A 47 -13.78 -9.62 -1.31
C THR A 47 -15.05 -10.49 -1.24
N PRO A 48 -15.84 -10.70 -2.31
CA PRO A 48 -17.00 -11.59 -2.25
C PRO A 48 -16.58 -13.05 -2.05
N PHE A 49 -15.46 -13.47 -2.66
CA PHE A 49 -14.96 -14.85 -2.54
C PHE A 49 -14.58 -15.21 -1.10
N ALA A 50 -14.00 -14.27 -0.36
CA ALA A 50 -13.63 -14.42 1.05
C ALA A 50 -14.83 -14.76 1.97
N PHE A 51 -16.03 -14.26 1.66
CA PHE A 51 -17.22 -14.56 2.46
C PHE A 51 -17.69 -16.01 2.29
N VAL A 52 -17.55 -16.57 1.08
CA VAL A 52 -18.02 -17.92 0.74
C VAL A 52 -16.93 -19.00 0.83
N ALA A 53 -15.66 -18.60 0.96
CA ALA A 53 -14.53 -19.54 0.96
C ALA A 53 -14.61 -20.58 2.11
N PRO A 54 -14.39 -21.87 1.82
CA PRO A 54 -14.31 -22.92 2.82
C PRO A 54 -13.02 -22.81 3.65
N PRO A 55 -12.94 -23.43 4.84
CA PRO A 55 -11.80 -23.27 5.75
C PRO A 55 -10.41 -23.52 5.15
N PRO A 56 -10.17 -24.52 4.27
CA PRO A 56 -8.85 -24.75 3.68
C PRO A 56 -8.38 -23.61 2.75
N LEU A 57 -9.32 -22.91 2.11
CA LEU A 57 -9.01 -21.78 1.23
C LEU A 57 -8.96 -20.45 1.97
N ALA A 58 -9.49 -20.36 3.18
CA ALA A 58 -9.51 -19.12 3.96
C ALA A 58 -8.09 -18.62 4.28
N PHE A 59 -7.18 -19.50 4.70
CA PHE A 59 -5.82 -19.13 5.07
C PHE A 59 -5.00 -18.43 3.97
N PRO A 60 -4.86 -18.98 2.73
CA PRO A 60 -4.12 -18.29 1.67
C PRO A 60 -4.79 -16.97 1.26
N ILE A 61 -6.12 -16.88 1.32
CA ILE A 61 -6.84 -15.63 1.06
C ILE A 61 -6.53 -14.61 2.16
N ASP A 62 -6.52 -15.01 3.42
CA ASP A 62 -6.18 -14.14 4.55
C ASP A 62 -4.75 -13.60 4.45
N VAL A 63 -3.78 -14.45 4.05
CA VAL A 63 -2.39 -14.01 3.80
C VAL A 63 -2.35 -12.98 2.67
N PHE A 64 -3.04 -13.25 1.56
CA PHE A 64 -3.11 -12.33 0.43
C PHE A 64 -3.73 -10.98 0.85
N VAL A 65 -4.89 -11.01 1.49
CA VAL A 65 -5.61 -9.82 2.00
C VAL A 65 -4.75 -9.03 2.97
N SER A 66 -4.00 -9.69 3.86
CA SER A 66 -3.14 -9.05 4.86
C SER A 66 -2.02 -8.19 4.25
N VAL A 67 -1.60 -8.48 3.00
CA VAL A 67 -0.55 -7.73 2.29
C VAL A 67 -1.15 -6.83 1.21
N ALA A 68 -2.13 -7.34 0.46
CA ALA A 68 -2.75 -6.63 -0.66
C ALA A 68 -3.48 -5.37 -0.21
N PHE A 69 -4.21 -5.40 0.92
CA PHE A 69 -4.92 -4.22 1.43
C PHE A 69 -3.97 -3.10 1.86
N PRO A 70 -2.97 -3.34 2.73
CA PRO A 70 -1.99 -2.30 3.06
C PRO A 70 -1.25 -1.76 1.85
N LEU A 71 -0.90 -2.60 0.88
CA LEU A 71 -0.20 -2.16 -0.33
C LEU A 71 -1.09 -1.28 -1.21
N HIS A 72 -2.35 -1.66 -1.43
CA HIS A 72 -3.34 -0.84 -2.11
C HIS A 72 -3.51 0.51 -1.39
N ALA A 73 -3.68 0.49 -0.07
CA ALA A 73 -3.86 1.68 0.75
C ALA A 73 -2.60 2.57 0.75
N HIS A 74 -1.40 2.00 0.72
CA HIS A 74 -0.15 2.75 0.68
C HIS A 74 -0.03 3.61 -0.58
N ILE A 75 -0.29 3.01 -1.75
CA ILE A 75 -0.21 3.72 -3.02
C ILE A 75 -1.31 4.78 -3.11
N GLY A 76 -2.55 4.44 -2.72
CA GLY A 76 -3.66 5.38 -2.69
C GLY A 76 -3.44 6.55 -1.73
N MET A 77 -2.92 6.29 -0.53
CA MET A 77 -2.65 7.34 0.46
C MET A 77 -1.49 8.25 0.04
N ASN A 78 -0.48 7.73 -0.65
CA ASN A 78 0.56 8.59 -1.23
C ASN A 78 -0.01 9.59 -2.24
N ALA A 79 -1.03 9.23 -3.01
CA ALA A 79 -1.74 10.16 -3.89
C ALA A 79 -2.48 11.26 -3.08
N VAL A 80 -3.17 10.87 -2.00
CA VAL A 80 -3.82 11.82 -1.08
C VAL A 80 -2.80 12.77 -0.44
N ILE A 81 -1.63 12.27 -0.04
CA ILE A 81 -0.54 13.09 0.51
C ILE A 81 -0.05 14.09 -0.54
N SER A 82 0.10 13.68 -1.80
CA SER A 82 0.48 14.57 -2.90
C SER A 82 -0.51 15.71 -3.10
N ASP A 83 -1.80 15.42 -3.03
CA ASP A 83 -2.87 16.40 -3.26
C ASP A 83 -3.00 17.39 -2.10
N TYR A 84 -2.87 16.92 -0.85
CA TYR A 84 -3.28 17.71 0.31
C TYR A 84 -2.14 18.13 1.24
N ALA A 85 -1.04 17.38 1.35
CA ALA A 85 0.00 17.69 2.35
C ALA A 85 0.65 19.05 2.06
N LYS A 86 0.89 19.38 0.78
CA LYS A 86 1.44 20.69 0.41
C LYS A 86 0.50 21.84 0.77
N LYS A 87 -0.82 21.63 0.64
CA LYS A 87 -1.85 22.65 0.90
C LYS A 87 -2.02 22.94 2.38
N PHE A 88 -2.04 21.89 3.22
CA PHE A 88 -2.32 22.03 4.65
C PHE A 88 -1.09 22.11 5.53
N LEU A 89 0.00 21.43 5.16
CA LEU A 89 1.19 21.25 6.01
C LEU A 89 2.44 21.94 5.44
N GLY A 90 2.36 22.50 4.23
CA GLY A 90 3.46 23.16 3.55
C GLY A 90 4.34 22.22 2.73
N LYS A 91 5.18 22.80 1.85
CA LYS A 91 5.99 22.05 0.86
C LYS A 91 6.98 21.07 1.49
N ASN A 92 7.49 21.40 2.68
CA ASN A 92 8.52 20.62 3.35
C ASN A 92 7.95 19.40 4.10
N ALA A 93 6.63 19.35 4.31
CA ALA A 93 5.97 18.27 5.04
C ALA A 93 5.64 17.04 4.20
N VAL A 94 5.69 17.14 2.86
CA VAL A 94 5.31 16.04 1.94
C VAL A 94 6.19 14.80 2.14
N GLN A 95 7.51 14.98 2.15
CA GLN A 95 8.44 13.84 2.29
C GLN A 95 8.34 13.19 3.68
N PRO A 96 8.36 13.94 4.81
CA PRO A 96 8.09 13.36 6.13
C PRO A 96 6.75 12.61 6.20
N ALA A 97 5.69 13.13 5.60
CA ALA A 97 4.38 12.46 5.57
C ALA A 97 4.43 11.12 4.81
N ARG A 98 5.13 11.06 3.67
CA ARG A 98 5.33 9.82 2.90
C ARG A 98 6.14 8.77 3.69
N PHE A 99 7.19 9.19 4.40
CA PHE A 99 7.93 8.29 5.30
C PHE A 99 7.08 7.81 6.49
N GLY A 100 6.28 8.70 7.09
CA GLY A 100 5.30 8.32 8.10
C GLY A 100 4.30 7.29 7.57
N MET A 101 3.82 7.48 6.34
CA MET A 101 2.91 6.54 5.68
C MET A 101 3.55 5.18 5.43
N LEU A 102 4.83 5.13 5.07
CA LEU A 102 5.59 3.88 4.97
C LEU A 102 5.65 3.15 6.32
N GLY A 103 5.89 3.89 7.41
CA GLY A 103 5.87 3.35 8.77
C GLY A 103 4.50 2.77 9.15
N VAL A 104 3.42 3.51 8.90
CA VAL A 104 2.04 3.03 9.12
C VAL A 104 1.79 1.75 8.32
N THR A 105 2.17 1.73 7.05
CA THR A 105 1.97 0.58 6.16
C THR A 105 2.70 -0.66 6.67
N ALA A 106 3.95 -0.51 7.13
CA ALA A 106 4.72 -1.61 7.69
C ALA A 106 4.08 -2.16 8.97
N ILE A 107 3.68 -1.28 9.90
CA ILE A 107 3.02 -1.68 11.15
C ILE A 107 1.70 -2.39 10.86
N THR A 108 0.87 -1.83 9.97
CA THR A 108 -0.41 -2.45 9.59
C THR A 108 -0.20 -3.81 8.94
N THR A 109 0.76 -3.94 8.02
CA THR A 109 1.04 -5.22 7.34
C THR A 109 1.49 -6.28 8.34
N LEU A 110 2.40 -5.94 9.25
CA LEU A 110 2.86 -6.84 10.31
C LEU A 110 1.72 -7.21 11.27
N GLY A 111 0.87 -6.25 11.64
CA GLY A 111 -0.29 -6.50 12.49
C GLY A 111 -1.30 -7.45 11.85
N LEU A 112 -1.61 -7.27 10.57
CA LEU A 112 -2.51 -8.16 9.82
C LEU A 112 -1.90 -9.55 9.60
N LEU A 113 -0.61 -9.63 9.27
CA LEU A 113 0.07 -10.93 9.16
C LEU A 113 0.09 -11.66 10.51
N LYS A 114 0.36 -10.96 11.61
CA LYS A 114 0.26 -11.54 12.95
C LYS A 114 -1.15 -12.08 13.22
N LEU A 115 -2.19 -11.33 12.87
CA LEU A 115 -3.59 -11.78 13.00
C LEU A 115 -3.87 -13.05 12.18
N THR A 116 -3.28 -13.14 10.99
CA THR A 116 -3.42 -14.30 10.09
C THR A 116 -2.68 -15.54 10.57
N PHE A 117 -1.45 -15.40 11.09
CA PHE A 117 -0.67 -16.56 11.54
C PHE A 117 -0.99 -17.03 12.97
N THR A 118 -1.44 -16.14 13.85
CA THR A 118 -1.65 -16.47 15.27
C THR A 118 -3.11 -16.43 15.70
N GLY A 119 -3.99 -15.88 14.87
CA GLY A 119 -5.39 -15.65 15.20
C GLY A 119 -6.35 -16.33 14.22
N ALA A 120 -7.57 -15.79 14.15
CA ALA A 120 -8.64 -16.31 13.30
C ALA A 120 -8.51 -15.91 11.82
N GLY A 121 -7.48 -15.17 11.43
CA GLY A 121 -7.39 -14.54 10.12
C GLY A 121 -8.27 -13.29 10.00
N VAL A 122 -7.99 -12.47 8.98
CA VAL A 122 -8.74 -11.22 8.74
C VAL A 122 -10.20 -11.52 8.47
N ILE A 123 -10.49 -12.48 7.60
CA ILE A 123 -11.83 -12.90 7.22
C ILE A 123 -12.55 -13.53 8.40
N GLY A 124 -11.89 -14.41 9.16
CA GLY A 124 -12.48 -15.03 10.35
C GLY A 124 -12.83 -14.00 11.42
N THR A 125 -11.95 -13.03 11.67
CA THR A 125 -12.22 -11.91 12.57
C THR A 125 -13.41 -11.10 12.10
N ILE A 126 -13.47 -10.73 10.82
CA ILE A 126 -14.60 -9.99 10.24
C ILE A 126 -15.92 -10.78 10.37
N LYS A 127 -15.92 -12.08 10.02
CA LYS A 127 -17.09 -12.95 10.19
C LYS A 127 -17.53 -13.06 11.65
N SER A 128 -16.58 -13.10 12.58
CA SER A 128 -16.88 -13.14 14.02
C SER A 128 -17.47 -11.84 14.54
N LEU A 129 -17.01 -10.70 14.01
CA LEU A 129 -17.52 -9.37 14.37
C LEU A 129 -18.99 -9.20 13.99
N TRP A 130 -19.43 -9.84 12.89
CA TRP A 130 -20.82 -9.82 12.43
C TRP A 130 -21.74 -10.87 13.06
N LYS A 131 -21.23 -11.74 13.94
CA LYS A 131 -22.09 -12.67 14.69
C LYS A 131 -22.76 -11.93 15.85
N PRO A 132 -24.04 -12.22 16.16
CA PRO A 132 -24.68 -11.67 17.34
C PRO A 132 -23.88 -12.06 18.59
N ALA A 133 -23.74 -11.12 19.53
CA ALA A 133 -23.11 -11.40 20.82
C ALA A 133 -23.82 -12.58 21.48
N LYS A 134 -23.06 -13.60 21.92
CA LYS A 134 -23.61 -14.67 22.75
C LYS A 134 -24.12 -14.01 24.04
N LYS A 135 -25.43 -14.10 24.26
CA LYS A 135 -26.07 -13.77 25.54
C LYS A 135 -25.63 -14.77 26.61
#